data_AF-A0A939WGE5-F1
#
_entry.id   AF-A0A939WGE5-F1
#
_cell.length_a   1.000
_cell.length_b   1.000
_cell.length_c   1.000
_cell.angle_alpha   90.00
_cell.angle_beta   90.00
_cell.angle_gamma   90.00
#
_symmetry.space_group_name_H-M   'P 1'
#
loop_
_entity.id
_entity.type
_entity.pdbx_description
1 polymer ?
#
loop_
_entity_poly.entity_id
_entity_poly.type
_entity_poly.pdbx_seq_one_letter_code
_entity_poly.pdbx_strand_id
1 'polypeptide(L)'
;MLTRRHATIAVLCLLAVVFVFVVFLRLFDPWVDKEENMERGFEKMDEYTAEFNDRKFDVMFYRVDPETVAPRNLVARRIDNMEDAKVSGSGFAGRMIVLCDQGSGQFIEPEEFTVLKELLEMNNVYFVYIGELKYGMLKDAGIIDNIPKEGTMSYLVYHSMTKRGGAANIADENLLIPVSIRHQITPEQLAVYSFITEMAERELYWN
;
A
#
# COMPACT_ATOMS: atom_id res chain seq x y z
N MET A 1 -6.64 -40.55 59.06
CA MET A 1 -7.91 -40.02 58.54
C MET A 1 -7.64 -38.65 57.92
N LEU A 2 -7.48 -38.56 56.59
CA LEU A 2 -7.59 -37.26 55.93
C LEU A 2 -9.04 -36.81 56.11
N THR A 3 -9.26 -35.86 57.00
CA THR A 3 -10.59 -35.30 57.26
C THR A 3 -11.09 -34.66 55.97
N ARG A 4 -12.37 -34.86 55.66
CA ARG A 4 -13.02 -34.35 54.43
C ARG A 4 -12.67 -32.89 54.12
N ARG A 5 -12.40 -32.08 55.15
CA ARG A 5 -11.89 -30.70 55.05
C ARG A 5 -10.58 -30.57 54.26
N HIS A 6 -9.58 -31.43 54.47
CA HIS A 6 -8.30 -31.35 53.74
C HIS A 6 -8.46 -31.73 52.26
N ALA A 7 -9.33 -32.68 51.95
CA ALA A 7 -9.66 -33.03 50.57
C ALA A 7 -10.39 -31.88 49.85
N THR A 8 -11.33 -31.20 50.52
CA THR A 8 -12.02 -30.03 49.96
C THR A 8 -11.07 -28.85 49.72
N ILE A 9 -10.17 -28.57 50.67
CA ILE A 9 -9.17 -27.51 50.52
C ILE A 9 -8.20 -27.84 49.37
N ALA A 10 -7.76 -29.09 49.25
CA ALA A 10 -6.90 -29.51 48.15
C ALA A 10 -7.57 -29.34 46.78
N VAL A 11 -8.86 -29.68 46.65
CA VAL A 11 -9.62 -29.49 45.40
C VAL A 11 -9.83 -28.01 45.08
N LEU A 12 -10.09 -27.16 46.08
CA LEU A 12 -10.21 -25.71 45.89
C LEU A 12 -8.88 -25.08 45.45
N CYS A 13 -7.76 -25.50 46.04
CA CYS A 13 -6.43 -25.06 45.60
C CYS A 13 -6.13 -25.54 44.17
N LEU A 14 -6.49 -26.76 43.82
CA LEU A 14 -6.32 -27.28 42.46
C LEU A 14 -7.14 -26.47 41.44
N LEU A 15 -8.40 -26.14 41.77
CA LEU A 15 -9.26 -25.31 40.94
C LEU A 15 -8.71 -23.90 40.78
N ALA A 16 -8.16 -23.30 41.84
CA ALA A 16 -7.52 -21.99 41.76
C ALA A 16 -6.29 -22.01 40.84
N VAL A 17 -5.46 -23.06 40.92
CA VAL A 17 -4.28 -23.22 40.04
C VAL A 17 -4.71 -23.42 38.58
N VAL A 18 -5.70 -24.27 38.32
CA VAL A 18 -6.23 -24.47 36.96
C VAL A 18 -6.86 -23.18 36.42
N PHE A 19 -7.59 -22.43 37.25
CA PHE A 19 -8.17 -21.14 36.85
C PHE A 19 -7.08 -20.12 36.51
N VAL A 20 -6.05 -19.97 37.36
CA VAL A 20 -4.92 -19.10 37.07
C VAL A 20 -4.20 -19.54 35.80
N PHE A 21 -4.00 -20.85 35.58
CA PHE A 21 -3.34 -21.37 34.39
C PHE A 21 -4.17 -21.12 33.12
N VAL A 22 -5.48 -21.31 33.14
CA VAL A 22 -6.38 -21.02 32.01
C VAL A 22 -6.46 -19.52 31.72
N VAL A 23 -6.51 -18.68 32.75
CA VAL A 23 -6.48 -17.22 32.61
C VAL A 23 -5.13 -16.76 32.05
N PHE A 24 -4.02 -17.32 32.55
CA PHE A 24 -2.68 -17.00 32.06
C PHE A 24 -2.50 -17.44 30.61
N LEU A 25 -2.87 -18.68 30.25
CA LEU A 25 -2.88 -19.11 28.85
C LEU A 25 -3.77 -18.20 28.01
N ARG A 26 -5.02 -17.93 28.38
CA ARG A 26 -5.89 -17.05 27.57
C ARG A 26 -5.42 -15.59 27.45
N LEU A 27 -4.62 -15.08 28.39
CA LEU A 27 -4.10 -13.72 28.34
C LEU A 27 -2.77 -13.63 27.57
N PHE A 28 -1.93 -14.67 27.58
CA PHE A 28 -0.60 -14.69 26.95
C PHE A 28 -0.55 -15.37 25.58
N ASP A 29 -1.41 -16.36 25.32
CA ASP A 29 -1.53 -17.08 24.04
C ASP A 29 -1.90 -16.16 22.84
N PRO A 30 -2.81 -15.16 22.97
CA PRO A 30 -3.13 -14.29 21.82
C PRO A 30 -2.05 -13.26 21.48
N TRP A 31 -0.95 -13.16 22.22
CA TRP A 31 0.17 -12.27 21.89
C TRP A 31 1.20 -12.95 20.99
N VAL A 32 1.52 -14.23 21.26
CA VAL A 32 2.47 -15.01 20.44
C VAL A 32 1.90 -15.25 19.03
N ASP A 33 0.62 -15.63 18.93
CA ASP A 33 -0.06 -15.79 17.64
C ASP A 33 -0.16 -14.47 16.84
N LYS A 34 -0.18 -13.32 17.51
CA LYS A 34 -0.24 -12.02 16.83
C LYS A 34 1.09 -11.62 16.22
N GLU A 35 2.19 -11.86 16.92
CA GLU A 35 3.54 -11.55 16.42
C GLU A 35 3.90 -12.43 15.22
N GLU A 36 3.65 -13.74 15.28
CA GLU A 36 3.95 -14.66 14.18
C GLU A 36 3.09 -14.37 12.93
N ASN A 37 1.79 -14.08 13.10
CA ASN A 37 0.92 -13.70 11.98
C ASN A 37 1.21 -12.31 11.42
N MET A 38 1.91 -11.46 12.17
CA MET A 38 2.38 -10.15 11.72
C MET A 38 3.64 -10.28 10.89
N GLU A 39 4.62 -11.06 11.36
CA GLU A 39 5.88 -11.31 10.65
C GLU A 39 5.60 -11.92 9.28
N ARG A 40 4.76 -12.95 9.20
CA ARG A 40 4.29 -13.55 7.93
C ARG A 40 3.57 -12.56 7.03
N GLY A 41 2.88 -11.58 7.60
CA GLY A 41 2.19 -10.53 6.85
C GLY A 41 3.16 -9.58 6.16
N PHE A 42 4.22 -9.17 6.85
CA PHE A 42 5.29 -8.36 6.28
C PHE A 42 6.16 -9.14 5.29
N GLU A 43 6.46 -10.41 5.57
CA GLU A 43 7.16 -11.29 4.62
C GLU A 43 6.44 -11.35 3.27
N LYS A 44 5.12 -11.54 3.28
CA LYS A 44 4.32 -11.55 2.05
C LYS A 44 4.35 -10.22 1.30
N MET A 45 4.37 -9.09 2.02
CA MET A 45 4.51 -7.77 1.41
C MET A 45 5.91 -7.56 0.82
N ASP A 46 6.95 -8.06 1.50
CA ASP A 46 8.32 -8.01 1.00
C ASP A 46 8.45 -8.82 -0.30
N GLU A 47 7.79 -9.99 -0.41
CA GLU A 47 7.72 -10.80 -1.61
C GLU A 47 7.08 -10.05 -2.79
N TYR A 48 5.88 -9.49 -2.61
CA TYR A 48 5.22 -8.71 -3.68
C TYR A 48 6.03 -7.49 -4.10
N THR A 49 6.70 -6.84 -3.14
CA THR A 49 7.56 -5.70 -3.45
C THR A 49 8.80 -6.14 -4.24
N ALA A 50 9.36 -7.32 -3.93
CA ALA A 50 10.45 -7.89 -4.72
C ALA A 50 10.02 -8.20 -6.15
N GLU A 51 8.86 -8.85 -6.33
CA GLU A 51 8.28 -9.11 -7.66
C GLU A 51 8.04 -7.83 -8.47
N PHE A 52 7.60 -6.77 -7.79
CA PHE A 52 7.41 -5.46 -8.40
C PHE A 52 8.76 -4.82 -8.80
N ASN A 53 9.76 -4.86 -7.92
CA ASN A 53 11.11 -4.33 -8.20
C ASN A 53 11.79 -5.05 -9.37
N ASP A 54 11.58 -6.36 -9.52
CA ASP A 54 12.14 -7.17 -10.62
C ASP A 54 11.66 -6.71 -12.00
N ARG A 55 10.55 -5.95 -12.05
CA ARG A 55 10.04 -5.33 -13.28
C ARG A 55 10.87 -4.12 -13.73
N LYS A 56 11.77 -3.60 -12.88
CA LYS A 56 12.67 -2.48 -13.18
C LYS A 56 11.91 -1.23 -13.66
N PHE A 57 10.85 -0.85 -12.96
CA PHE A 57 10.25 0.47 -13.14
C PHE A 57 11.07 1.54 -12.40
N ASP A 58 11.20 2.73 -13.00
CA ASP A 58 11.63 3.91 -12.26
C ASP A 58 10.40 4.49 -11.55
N VAL A 59 10.29 4.20 -10.25
CA VAL A 59 9.15 4.59 -9.40
C VAL A 59 9.48 5.88 -8.69
N MET A 60 8.67 6.90 -8.94
CA MET A 60 8.88 8.26 -8.46
C MET A 60 7.69 8.72 -7.63
N PHE A 61 7.92 9.04 -6.37
CA PHE A 61 6.93 9.67 -5.51
C PHE A 61 7.03 11.18 -5.62
N TYR A 62 5.94 11.83 -5.99
CA TYR A 62 5.89 13.27 -6.15
C TYR A 62 5.73 13.98 -4.80
N ARG A 63 6.71 14.81 -4.43
CA ARG A 63 6.80 15.64 -3.20
C ARG A 63 6.63 14.88 -1.87
N VAL A 64 6.55 13.56 -1.90
CA VAL A 64 6.50 12.67 -0.73
C VAL A 64 7.76 11.83 -0.71
N ASP A 65 8.32 11.66 0.48
CA ASP A 65 9.42 10.73 0.67
C ASP A 65 8.89 9.29 0.65
N PRO A 66 9.36 8.42 -0.26
CA PRO A 66 8.91 7.03 -0.31
C PRO A 66 9.13 6.30 1.02
N GLU A 67 10.15 6.65 1.82
CA GLU A 67 10.37 6.02 3.13
C GLU A 67 9.21 6.24 4.11
N THR A 68 8.37 7.26 3.87
CA THR A 68 7.23 7.58 4.72
C THR A 68 5.95 6.86 4.32
N VAL A 69 5.78 6.50 3.04
CA VAL A 69 4.52 5.98 2.49
C VAL A 69 4.63 4.59 1.85
N ALA A 70 5.81 4.17 1.40
CA ALA A 70 5.98 2.95 0.64
C ALA A 70 6.44 1.75 1.50
N PRO A 71 6.32 0.51 0.99
CA PRO A 71 7.01 -0.63 1.55
C PRO A 71 8.52 -0.40 1.66
N ARG A 72 9.13 -0.83 2.76
CA ARG A 72 10.54 -0.56 3.10
C ARG A 72 11.56 -0.99 2.04
N ASN A 73 11.23 -2.02 1.28
CA ASN A 73 12.10 -2.63 0.28
C ASN A 73 11.75 -2.20 -1.15
N LEU A 74 10.81 -1.27 -1.33
CA LEU A 74 10.49 -0.72 -2.64
C LEU A 74 11.65 0.15 -3.14
N VAL A 75 12.15 -0.13 -4.35
CA VAL A 75 13.14 0.72 -5.00
C VAL A 75 12.40 1.89 -5.63
N ALA A 76 12.33 3.00 -4.89
CA ALA A 76 11.68 4.23 -5.33
C ALA A 76 12.50 5.46 -4.94
N ARG A 77 12.19 6.59 -5.58
CA ARG A 77 12.81 7.88 -5.28
C ARG A 77 11.75 8.98 -5.18
N ARG A 78 12.09 10.04 -4.47
CA ARG A 78 11.29 11.27 -4.46
C ARG A 78 11.64 12.15 -5.67
N ILE A 79 10.64 12.83 -6.21
CA ILE A 79 10.79 13.97 -7.14
C ILE A 79 10.11 15.19 -6.52
N ASP A 80 10.71 16.38 -6.67
CA ASP A 80 10.15 17.61 -6.08
C ASP A 80 9.30 18.39 -7.08
N ASN A 81 9.56 18.20 -8.36
CA ASN A 81 8.80 18.74 -9.48
C ASN A 81 8.68 17.70 -10.61
N MET A 82 7.75 17.92 -11.55
CA MET A 82 7.52 16.97 -12.66
C MET A 82 8.64 16.95 -13.71
N GLU A 83 9.46 18.01 -13.81
CA GLU A 83 10.60 18.03 -14.74
C GLU A 83 11.70 17.05 -14.28
N ASP A 84 11.85 16.81 -12.98
CA ASP A 84 12.76 15.79 -12.43
C ASP A 84 12.44 14.37 -12.94
N ALA A 85 11.19 14.12 -13.35
CA ALA A 85 10.77 12.85 -13.95
C ALA A 85 11.22 12.69 -15.41
N LYS A 86 11.61 13.76 -16.10
CA LYS A 86 12.17 13.69 -17.47
C LYS A 86 13.60 13.16 -17.49
N VAL A 87 14.34 13.30 -16.38
CA VAL A 87 15.73 12.84 -16.27
C VAL A 87 15.80 11.32 -16.42
N SER A 88 16.33 10.86 -17.55
CA SER A 88 16.37 9.42 -17.86
C SER A 88 17.54 8.72 -17.18
N GLY A 89 17.24 7.74 -16.33
CA GLY A 89 18.15 6.64 -16.07
C GLY A 89 18.05 5.58 -17.18
N SER A 90 19.15 4.92 -17.51
CA SER A 90 19.17 3.78 -18.43
C SER A 90 18.87 2.47 -17.68
N GLY A 91 18.14 1.53 -18.29
CA GLY A 91 17.93 0.18 -17.72
C GLY A 91 16.57 -0.07 -17.07
N PHE A 92 15.63 0.87 -17.18
CA PHE A 92 14.25 0.72 -16.70
C PHE A 92 13.29 0.28 -17.81
N ALA A 93 12.29 -0.53 -17.47
CA ALA A 93 11.24 -1.00 -18.39
C ALA A 93 10.19 0.09 -18.69
N GLY A 94 9.99 1.00 -17.74
CA GLY A 94 9.08 2.13 -17.83
C GLY A 94 9.21 3.04 -16.63
N ARG A 95 8.38 4.08 -16.58
CA ARG A 95 8.37 5.07 -15.51
C ARG A 95 7.00 5.11 -14.85
N MET A 96 7.00 5.26 -13.53
CA MET A 96 5.80 5.36 -12.74
C MET A 96 5.88 6.57 -11.82
N ILE A 97 4.95 7.50 -11.99
CA ILE A 97 4.83 8.70 -11.16
C ILE A 97 3.65 8.47 -10.22
N VAL A 98 3.91 8.51 -8.92
CA VAL A 98 2.92 8.30 -7.86
C VAL A 98 2.65 9.62 -7.14
N LEU A 99 1.41 10.08 -7.16
CA LEU A 99 0.92 11.22 -6.40
C LEU A 99 0.06 10.71 -5.23
N CYS A 100 0.52 10.95 -4.00
CA CYS A 100 -0.21 10.63 -2.77
C CYS A 100 -0.80 11.90 -2.15
N ASP A 101 -2.10 12.12 -2.29
CA ASP A 101 -2.86 13.28 -1.80
C ASP A 101 -3.82 12.92 -0.65
N GLN A 102 -3.59 11.79 0.03
CA GLN A 102 -4.32 11.49 1.26
C GLN A 102 -3.78 12.39 2.40
N GLY A 103 -4.52 13.44 2.73
CA GLY A 103 -4.31 14.28 3.93
C GLY A 103 -3.20 15.34 3.85
N SER A 104 -2.31 15.29 2.86
CA SER A 104 -1.14 16.17 2.77
C SER A 104 -1.42 17.53 2.12
N GLY A 105 -2.56 17.68 1.44
CA GLY A 105 -2.90 18.90 0.69
C GLY A 105 -1.94 19.16 -0.46
N GLN A 106 -1.23 18.13 -0.93
CA GLN A 106 -0.28 18.26 -2.01
C GLN A 106 -0.98 18.57 -3.31
N PHE A 107 -0.42 19.52 -4.04
CA PHE A 107 -0.98 20.00 -5.28
C PHE A 107 0.06 19.90 -6.39
N ILE A 108 -0.39 19.39 -7.54
CA ILE A 108 0.31 19.60 -8.81
C ILE A 108 -0.06 21.02 -9.23
N GLU A 109 0.93 21.89 -9.37
CA GLU A 109 0.67 23.26 -9.82
C GLU A 109 0.11 23.25 -11.25
N PRO A 110 -0.66 24.28 -11.66
CA PRO A 110 -1.27 24.34 -12.99
C PRO A 110 -0.27 24.12 -14.14
N GLU A 111 0.96 24.64 -13.98
CA GLU A 111 2.03 24.49 -14.96
C GLU A 111 2.53 23.04 -15.06
N GLU A 112 2.56 22.31 -13.95
CA GLU A 112 3.08 20.94 -13.86
C GLU A 112 2.14 19.92 -14.51
N PHE A 113 0.85 20.24 -14.68
CA PHE A 113 -0.08 19.39 -15.46
C PHE A 113 0.31 19.28 -16.92
N THR A 114 0.85 20.35 -17.50
CA THR A 114 1.34 20.33 -18.88
C THR A 114 2.51 19.36 -19.02
N VAL A 115 3.44 19.42 -18.07
CA VAL A 115 4.60 18.52 -17.99
C VAL A 115 4.17 17.07 -17.79
N LEU A 116 3.23 16.82 -16.88
CA LEU A 116 2.70 15.48 -16.64
C LEU A 116 2.05 14.90 -17.91
N LYS A 117 1.32 15.73 -18.65
CA LYS A 117 0.71 15.30 -19.92
C LYS A 117 1.75 14.95 -20.97
N GLU A 118 2.77 15.78 -21.14
CA GLU A 118 3.91 15.49 -22.04
C GLU A 118 4.59 14.16 -21.66
N LEU A 119 4.81 13.93 -20.36
CA LEU A 119 5.37 12.68 -19.85
C LEU A 119 4.47 11.48 -20.16
N LEU A 120 3.16 11.61 -19.98
CA LEU A 120 2.20 10.53 -20.27
C LEU A 120 2.03 10.24 -21.76
N GLU A 121 2.39 11.17 -22.65
CA GLU A 121 2.44 10.94 -24.09
C GLU A 121 3.72 10.18 -24.52
N MET A 122 4.70 10.05 -23.62
CA MET A 122 5.85 9.18 -23.83
C MET A 122 5.47 7.71 -23.62
N ASN A 123 6.00 6.82 -24.46
CA ASN A 123 5.78 5.39 -24.30
C ASN A 123 6.29 4.88 -22.93
N ASN A 124 5.51 4.00 -22.30
CA ASN A 124 5.81 3.30 -21.05
C ASN A 124 5.86 4.21 -19.82
N VAL A 125 4.97 5.20 -19.76
CA VAL A 125 4.78 6.07 -18.60
C VAL A 125 3.42 5.78 -17.95
N TYR A 126 3.46 5.67 -16.62
CA TYR A 126 2.34 5.38 -15.77
C TYR A 126 2.21 6.51 -14.76
N PHE A 127 0.99 6.98 -14.54
CA PHE A 127 0.68 7.94 -13.49
C PHE A 127 -0.35 7.33 -12.55
N VAL A 128 0.00 7.27 -11.27
CA VAL A 128 -0.82 6.72 -10.20
C VAL A 128 -1.24 7.87 -9.31
N TYR A 129 -2.54 8.11 -9.22
CA TYR A 129 -3.12 9.01 -8.25
C TYR A 129 -3.69 8.21 -7.09
N ILE A 130 -3.33 8.58 -5.86
CA ILE A 130 -3.84 8.04 -4.60
C ILE A 130 -4.45 9.20 -3.81
N GLY A 131 -5.77 9.36 -3.88
CA GLY A 131 -6.57 10.40 -3.24
C GLY A 131 -7.98 10.47 -3.81
N GLU A 132 -8.85 11.30 -3.19
CA GLU A 132 -10.27 11.42 -3.59
C GLU A 132 -10.62 12.78 -4.22
N LEU A 133 -9.81 13.80 -3.99
CA LEU A 133 -10.26 15.18 -4.13
C LEU A 133 -9.92 15.81 -5.49
N LYS A 134 -8.93 15.29 -6.21
CA LYS A 134 -8.33 15.97 -7.38
C LYS A 134 -8.81 15.45 -8.73
N TYR A 135 -9.77 14.53 -8.75
CA TYR A 135 -10.28 13.98 -10.02
C TYR A 135 -10.84 15.06 -10.97
N GLY A 136 -11.48 16.11 -10.44
CA GLY A 136 -11.93 17.24 -11.26
C GLY A 136 -10.78 17.93 -11.99
N MET A 137 -9.71 18.26 -11.27
CA MET A 137 -8.52 18.91 -11.81
C MET A 137 -7.79 18.01 -12.83
N LEU A 138 -7.67 16.71 -12.53
CA LEU A 138 -7.09 15.72 -13.46
C LEU A 138 -7.91 15.61 -14.75
N LYS A 139 -9.24 15.68 -14.66
CA LYS A 139 -10.12 15.67 -15.83
C LYS A 139 -10.00 16.97 -16.63
N ASP A 140 -10.03 18.12 -15.96
CA ASP A 140 -9.93 19.42 -16.62
C ASP A 140 -8.58 19.60 -17.34
N ALA A 141 -7.52 19.03 -16.78
CA ALA A 141 -6.20 18.95 -17.41
C ALA A 141 -6.11 17.92 -18.56
N GLY A 142 -7.14 17.08 -18.75
CA GLY A 142 -7.16 16.03 -19.77
C GLY A 142 -6.24 14.84 -19.48
N ILE A 143 -5.91 14.61 -18.20
CA ILE A 143 -5.12 13.46 -17.74
C ILE A 143 -6.01 12.21 -17.65
N ILE A 144 -7.28 12.38 -17.23
CA ILE A 144 -8.30 11.34 -17.22
C ILE A 144 -9.52 11.77 -18.04
N ASP A 145 -10.23 10.81 -18.63
CA ASP A 145 -11.40 11.12 -19.47
C ASP A 145 -12.66 11.41 -18.65
N ASN A 146 -12.81 10.73 -17.51
CA ASN A 146 -14.00 10.82 -16.67
C ASN A 146 -13.63 10.83 -15.19
N ILE A 147 -14.42 11.56 -14.39
CA ILE A 147 -14.33 11.51 -12.92
C ILE A 147 -14.87 10.14 -12.47
N PRO A 148 -14.10 9.36 -11.68
CA PRO A 148 -14.56 8.09 -11.12
C PRO A 148 -15.78 8.25 -10.21
N LYS A 149 -16.34 7.11 -9.78
CA LYS A 149 -17.47 7.11 -8.84
C LYS A 149 -17.03 7.72 -7.50
N GLU A 150 -17.97 8.36 -6.81
CA GLU A 150 -17.77 8.79 -5.43
C GLU A 150 -17.26 7.63 -4.56
N GLY A 151 -16.20 7.90 -3.79
CA GLY A 151 -15.50 6.93 -2.95
C GLY A 151 -14.33 6.20 -3.62
N THR A 152 -14.02 6.47 -4.90
CA THR A 152 -12.77 5.99 -5.53
C THR A 152 -11.56 6.69 -4.91
N MET A 153 -10.64 5.91 -4.37
CA MET A 153 -9.44 6.38 -3.65
C MET A 153 -8.18 6.38 -4.52
N SER A 154 -8.21 5.69 -5.65
CA SER A 154 -7.04 5.55 -6.51
C SER A 154 -7.38 5.43 -7.99
N TYR A 155 -6.46 5.90 -8.81
CA TYR A 155 -6.59 5.82 -10.26
C TYR A 155 -5.23 5.68 -10.93
N LEU A 156 -5.13 4.74 -11.86
CA LEU A 156 -3.99 4.53 -12.72
C LEU A 156 -4.29 5.06 -14.11
N VAL A 157 -3.45 5.95 -14.62
CA VAL A 157 -3.37 6.30 -16.04
C VAL A 157 -2.12 5.63 -16.60
N TYR A 158 -2.24 5.00 -17.77
CA TYR A 158 -1.10 4.37 -18.41
C TYR A 158 -1.08 4.64 -19.91
N HIS A 159 0.12 4.85 -20.42
CA HIS A 159 0.41 4.86 -21.83
C HIS A 159 1.58 3.93 -22.12
N SER A 160 1.28 2.78 -22.74
CA SER A 160 2.28 1.86 -23.27
C SER A 160 2.42 2.04 -24.78
N MET A 161 3.38 1.34 -25.38
CA MET A 161 3.53 1.30 -26.85
C MET A 161 2.29 0.78 -27.58
N THR A 162 1.45 -0.01 -26.90
CA THR A 162 0.34 -0.77 -27.52
C THR A 162 -1.03 -0.33 -27.03
N LYS A 163 -1.12 0.39 -25.89
CA LYS A 163 -2.39 0.76 -25.25
C LYS A 163 -2.26 2.10 -24.53
N ARG A 164 -3.35 2.86 -24.57
CA ARG A 164 -3.61 3.99 -23.67
C ARG A 164 -4.89 3.67 -22.91
N GLY A 165 -4.89 3.90 -21.60
CA GLY A 165 -6.08 3.65 -20.81
C GLY A 165 -5.97 4.17 -19.39
N GLY A 166 -7.06 3.97 -18.64
CA GLY A 166 -7.14 4.30 -17.23
C GLY A 166 -7.87 3.21 -16.46
N ALA A 167 -7.55 3.08 -15.18
CA ALA A 167 -8.15 2.11 -14.27
C ALA A 167 -8.41 2.76 -12.91
N ALA A 168 -9.67 2.77 -12.50
CA ALA A 168 -10.07 3.26 -11.18
C ALA A 168 -10.04 2.12 -10.15
N ASN A 169 -9.88 2.49 -8.87
CA ASN A 169 -9.92 1.61 -7.71
C ASN A 169 -8.76 0.60 -7.61
N ILE A 170 -7.60 0.89 -8.21
CA ILE A 170 -6.43 -0.01 -8.24
C ILE A 170 -5.85 -0.30 -6.84
N ALA A 171 -6.06 0.59 -5.88
CA ALA A 171 -5.54 0.53 -4.52
C ALA A 171 -6.63 0.66 -3.45
N ASP A 172 -7.90 0.60 -3.85
CA ASP A 172 -9.03 0.79 -2.95
C ASP A 172 -9.36 -0.51 -2.20
N GLU A 173 -8.98 -1.65 -2.76
CA GLU A 173 -9.13 -2.96 -2.16
C GLU A 173 -8.01 -3.24 -1.14
N ASN A 174 -8.17 -2.68 0.05
CA ASN A 174 -7.35 -3.02 1.21
C ASN A 174 -7.48 -4.51 1.63
N LEU A 175 -8.40 -5.28 1.02
CA LEU A 175 -8.56 -6.73 1.24
C LEU A 175 -7.30 -7.56 0.99
N LEU A 176 -6.43 -7.10 0.08
CA LEU A 176 -5.18 -7.79 -0.27
C LEU A 176 -4.12 -7.71 0.84
N ILE A 177 -4.23 -6.70 1.71
CA ILE A 177 -3.29 -6.46 2.80
C ILE A 177 -3.74 -7.30 4.02
N PRO A 178 -2.87 -8.11 4.65
CA PRO A 178 -3.23 -8.86 5.85
C PRO A 178 -3.76 -7.94 6.97
N VAL A 179 -4.86 -8.35 7.63
CA VAL A 179 -5.48 -7.55 8.72
C VAL A 179 -4.48 -7.27 9.86
N SER A 180 -3.55 -8.20 10.09
CA SER A 180 -2.48 -8.05 11.08
C SER A 180 -1.61 -6.81 10.87
N ILE A 181 -1.42 -6.36 9.62
CA ILE A 181 -0.60 -5.19 9.29
C ILE A 181 -1.41 -3.92 9.01
N ARG A 182 -2.69 -4.03 8.59
CA ARG A 182 -3.55 -2.85 8.27
C ARG A 182 -3.68 -1.85 9.42
N HIS A 183 -3.67 -2.33 10.67
CA HIS A 183 -3.85 -1.49 11.85
C HIS A 183 -2.55 -0.83 12.34
N GLN A 184 -1.41 -1.15 11.72
CA GLN A 184 -0.08 -0.64 12.13
C GLN A 184 0.53 0.34 11.12
N ILE A 185 -0.07 0.48 9.95
CA ILE A 185 0.36 1.40 8.91
C ILE A 185 -0.63 2.55 8.79
N THR A 186 -0.17 3.70 8.30
CA THR A 186 -1.06 4.85 8.08
C THR A 186 -2.00 4.59 6.89
N PRO A 187 -3.11 5.34 6.75
CA PRO A 187 -3.97 5.23 5.57
C PRO A 187 -3.22 5.45 4.25
N GLU A 188 -2.28 6.39 4.23
CA GLU A 188 -1.43 6.68 3.08
C GLU A 188 -0.55 5.47 2.73
N GLN A 189 0.06 4.86 3.74
CA GLN A 189 0.84 3.63 3.58
C GLN A 189 -0.04 2.48 3.10
N LEU A 190 -1.23 2.32 3.67
CA LEU A 190 -2.16 1.26 3.27
C LEU A 190 -2.52 1.34 1.78
N ALA A 191 -2.74 2.54 1.26
CA ALA A 191 -3.04 2.74 -0.15
C ALA A 191 -1.85 2.39 -1.05
N VAL A 192 -0.64 2.82 -0.71
CA VAL A 192 0.56 2.47 -1.49
C VAL A 192 0.85 0.98 -1.43
N TYR A 193 0.69 0.34 -0.27
CA TYR A 193 0.85 -1.10 -0.12
C TYR A 193 -0.16 -1.87 -0.98
N SER A 194 -1.44 -1.45 -0.94
CA SER A 194 -2.50 -2.07 -1.73
C SER A 194 -2.23 -1.95 -3.22
N PHE A 195 -1.74 -0.78 -3.66
CA PHE A 195 -1.31 -0.54 -5.02
C PHE A 195 -0.19 -1.51 -5.46
N ILE A 196 0.89 -1.60 -4.68
CA ILE A 196 2.03 -2.48 -5.03
C ILE A 196 1.59 -3.95 -5.11
N THR A 197 0.78 -4.40 -4.15
CA THR A 197 0.24 -5.77 -4.14
C THR A 197 -0.65 -6.04 -5.35
N GLU A 198 -1.59 -5.14 -5.66
CA GLU A 198 -2.46 -5.28 -6.83
C GLU A 198 -1.65 -5.36 -8.14
N MET A 199 -0.65 -4.49 -8.28
CA MET A 199 0.21 -4.45 -9.47
C MET A 199 1.08 -5.71 -9.59
N ALA A 200 1.51 -6.30 -8.47
CA ALA A 200 2.21 -7.58 -8.46
C ALA A 200 1.26 -8.74 -8.84
N GLU A 201 0.06 -8.79 -8.26
CA GLU A 201 -0.87 -9.92 -8.42
C GLU A 201 -1.58 -9.96 -9.77
N ARG A 202 -2.08 -8.83 -10.27
CA ARG A 202 -3.08 -8.87 -11.36
C ARG A 202 -2.49 -9.04 -12.76
N GLU A 203 -1.17 -9.02 -12.91
CA GLU A 203 -0.46 -8.86 -14.20
C GLU A 203 -0.98 -7.71 -15.10
N LEU A 204 -1.92 -6.91 -14.60
CA LEU A 204 -2.63 -5.92 -15.36
C LEU A 204 -1.63 -4.81 -15.71
N TYR A 205 -1.72 -4.32 -16.94
CA TYR A 205 -0.94 -3.19 -17.46
C TYR A 205 0.54 -3.49 -17.78
N TRP A 206 0.96 -4.76 -17.75
CA TRP A 206 2.32 -5.21 -18.10
C TRP A 206 2.48 -5.82 -19.50
N ASN A 207 1.38 -5.94 -20.27
CA ASN A 207 1.33 -6.47 -21.65
C ASN A 207 0.83 -5.45 -22.69
#